data_AF-A0A7X7BB07-F1
#
_entry.id   AF-A0A7X7BB07-F1
#
_cell.length_a   1.000
_cell.length_b   1.000
_cell.length_c   1.000
_cell.angle_alpha   90.00
_cell.angle_beta   90.00
_cell.angle_gamma   90.00
#
_symmetry.space_group_name_H-M   'P 1'
#
loop_
_entity.id
_entity.type
_entity.pdbx_description
1 polymer ?
#
loop_
_entity_poly.entity_id
_entity_poly.type
_entity_poly.pdbx_seq_one_letter_code
_entity_poly.pdbx_strand_id
1 'polypeptide(L)'
;MQTQKAKNKETVLFAVLGMSPAVITETVWALAHEDRPVVPNRVVALTTVPGREALERELFEGAPCAWDRMTATLEKKGKPVAGRLKFGPAADHVRLFPDPAGRRNLTDIDGTAENSAAADFMLHELRAFTENPGVSVCASIAGGRKTMSALLMSCMCLLGRRQDRVLHVLVNPPFDGRLSPTFLFPERGRKHVEPSGRAVSSSKARIMLVDVPFVRMRGWYEEAFKNDPPGYAALVSGVQRRAPEPAVLPCLTLNYDTGCLLVDGCVDARLSATEFAAVT
;
A
#
# COMPACT_ATOMS: atom_id res chain seq x y z
N MET A 1 27.27 -26.41 -14.46
CA MET A 1 27.68 -25.08 -13.95
C MET A 1 26.78 -24.06 -14.61
N GLN A 2 25.89 -23.30 -13.98
CA GLN A 2 25.90 -22.74 -12.64
C GLN A 2 24.53 -22.95 -11.97
N THR A 3 24.53 -23.59 -10.81
CA THR A 3 23.42 -23.55 -9.86
C THR A 3 23.33 -22.11 -9.37
N GLN A 4 22.39 -21.35 -9.92
CA GLN A 4 22.14 -19.97 -9.52
C GLN A 4 21.63 -20.02 -8.08
N LYS A 5 22.56 -19.89 -7.12
CA LYS A 5 22.31 -19.65 -5.70
C LYS A 5 21.10 -18.72 -5.62
N ALA A 6 20.00 -19.17 -5.01
CA ALA A 6 18.82 -18.34 -4.83
C ALA A 6 19.30 -17.03 -4.17
N LYS A 7 19.39 -15.94 -4.95
CA LYS A 7 19.73 -14.61 -4.43
C LYS A 7 18.74 -14.37 -3.30
N ASN A 8 19.26 -14.22 -2.09
CA ASN A 8 18.45 -14.04 -0.89
C ASN A 8 17.55 -12.82 -1.14
N LYS A 9 16.27 -13.06 -1.44
CA LYS A 9 15.35 -11.97 -1.81
C LYS A 9 15.02 -11.20 -0.54
N GLU A 10 15.34 -9.92 -0.54
CA GLU A 10 15.01 -9.02 0.55
C GLU A 10 13.50 -8.77 0.55
N THR A 11 12.87 -8.78 1.71
CA THR A 11 11.48 -8.36 1.88
C THR A 11 11.43 -7.07 2.68
N VAL A 12 10.79 -6.04 2.14
CA VAL A 12 10.51 -4.78 2.85
C VAL A 12 9.03 -4.72 3.21
N LEU A 13 8.73 -4.38 4.46
CA LEU A 13 7.40 -3.93 4.85
C LEU A 13 7.33 -2.42 4.59
N PHE A 14 6.54 -2.00 3.62
CA PHE A 14 6.34 -0.60 3.26
C PHE A 14 4.96 -0.17 3.75
N ALA A 15 4.88 0.73 4.73
CA ALA A 15 3.62 1.10 5.37
C ALA A 15 3.37 2.60 5.25
N VAL A 16 2.11 2.98 5.03
CA VAL A 16 1.64 4.32 5.39
C VAL A 16 1.13 4.29 6.82
N LEU A 17 1.44 5.32 7.60
CA LEU A 17 1.14 5.37 9.02
C LEU A 17 0.44 6.68 9.40
N GLY A 18 -0.50 6.57 10.35
CA GLY A 18 -1.17 7.69 11.00
C GLY A 18 -0.86 7.70 12.50
N MET A 19 -1.87 7.98 13.32
CA MET A 19 -1.69 8.09 14.78
C MET A 19 -1.64 6.75 15.54
N SER A 20 -1.70 5.61 14.85
CA SER A 20 -1.75 4.27 15.46
C SER A 20 -0.59 3.39 14.97
N PRO A 21 0.62 3.52 15.56
CA PRO A 21 1.81 2.72 15.21
C PRO A 21 1.64 1.21 15.39
N ALA A 22 0.68 0.79 16.21
CA ALA A 22 0.33 -0.61 16.46
C ALA A 22 0.15 -1.43 15.17
N VAL A 23 -0.37 -0.82 14.09
CA VAL A 23 -0.57 -1.51 12.80
C VAL A 23 0.72 -2.08 12.23
N ILE A 24 1.89 -1.51 12.55
CA ILE A 24 3.19 -2.02 12.11
C ILE A 24 3.52 -3.31 12.86
N THR A 25 3.43 -3.30 14.19
CA THR A 25 3.72 -4.48 15.02
C THR A 25 2.71 -5.60 14.76
N GLU A 26 1.45 -5.25 14.53
CA GLU A 26 0.39 -6.19 14.15
C GLU A 26 0.68 -6.84 12.79
N THR A 27 1.06 -6.04 11.78
CA THR A 27 1.38 -6.55 10.43
C THR A 27 2.60 -7.48 10.48
N VAL A 28 3.69 -7.08 11.16
CA VAL A 28 4.89 -7.91 11.33
C VAL A 28 4.58 -9.19 12.07
N TRP A 29 3.79 -9.11 13.15
CA TRP A 29 3.38 -10.28 13.90
C TRP A 29 2.60 -11.25 13.04
N ALA A 30 1.62 -10.77 12.27
CA ALA A 30 0.80 -11.61 11.41
C ALA A 30 1.62 -12.27 10.30
N LEU A 31 2.48 -11.51 9.60
CA LEU A 31 3.39 -12.03 8.58
C LEU A 31 4.31 -13.13 9.13
N ALA A 32 4.84 -12.95 10.33
CA ALA A 32 5.70 -13.96 10.97
C ALA A 32 4.94 -15.24 11.36
N HIS A 33 3.61 -15.20 11.44
CA HIS A 33 2.76 -16.33 11.83
C HIS A 33 1.96 -16.94 10.66
N GLU A 34 2.19 -16.51 9.42
CA GLU A 34 1.68 -17.21 8.23
C GLU A 34 2.21 -18.65 8.15
N ASP A 35 1.52 -19.52 7.39
CA ASP A 35 1.94 -20.90 7.12
C ASP A 35 3.37 -20.96 6.56
N ARG A 36 3.71 -19.97 5.73
CA ARG A 36 5.08 -19.68 5.30
C ARG A 36 5.49 -18.34 5.92
N PRO A 37 6.15 -18.34 7.09
CA PRO A 37 6.51 -17.12 7.78
C PRO A 37 7.29 -16.14 6.90
N VAL A 38 6.76 -14.93 6.79
CA VAL A 38 7.46 -13.80 6.18
C VAL A 38 7.97 -12.90 7.31
N VAL A 39 9.28 -12.81 7.48
CA VAL A 39 9.89 -11.83 8.39
C VAL A 39 10.57 -10.78 7.53
N PRO A 40 10.04 -9.53 7.48
CA PRO A 40 10.64 -8.46 6.69
C PRO A 40 12.10 -8.22 7.11
N ASN A 41 12.98 -8.01 6.15
CA ASN A 41 14.37 -7.62 6.41
C ASN A 41 14.43 -6.22 7.03
N ARG A 42 13.58 -5.31 6.55
CA ARG A 42 13.42 -3.96 7.09
C ARG A 42 11.98 -3.47 6.99
N VAL A 43 11.66 -2.45 7.76
CA VAL A 43 10.39 -1.73 7.71
C VAL A 43 10.65 -0.29 7.29
N VAL A 44 9.79 0.22 6.41
CA VAL A 44 9.78 1.61 5.96
C VAL A 44 8.38 2.15 6.17
N ALA A 45 8.25 3.19 6.99
CA ALA A 45 6.98 3.84 7.32
C ALA A 45 6.97 5.27 6.77
N LEU A 46 5.94 5.60 6.01
CA LEU A 46 5.67 6.94 5.51
C LEU A 46 4.60 7.57 6.39
N THR A 47 4.88 8.74 6.96
CA THR A 47 4.01 9.37 7.96
C THR A 47 4.12 10.90 7.97
N THR A 48 3.19 11.59 8.62
CA THR A 48 3.33 13.00 8.98
C THR A 48 4.15 13.17 10.25
N VAL A 49 4.52 14.42 10.58
CA VAL A 49 5.29 14.75 11.81
C VAL A 49 4.61 14.19 13.08
N PRO A 50 3.30 14.42 13.35
CA PRO A 50 2.65 13.84 14.53
C PRO A 50 2.63 12.31 14.55
N GLY A 51 2.53 11.66 13.38
CA GLY A 51 2.56 10.20 13.31
C GLY A 51 3.95 9.62 13.62
N ARG A 52 5.03 10.34 13.27
CA ARG A 52 6.39 9.99 13.70
C ARG A 52 6.54 10.10 15.21
N GLU A 53 6.07 11.17 15.82
CA GLU A 53 6.10 11.35 17.28
C GLU A 53 5.31 10.23 17.99
N ALA A 54 4.16 9.84 17.46
CA ALA A 54 3.39 8.72 17.98
C ALA A 54 4.17 7.39 17.87
N LEU A 55 4.81 7.15 16.72
CA LEU A 55 5.63 5.96 16.47
C LEU A 55 6.82 5.87 17.42
N GLU A 56 7.54 6.97 17.64
CA GLU A 56 8.68 7.01 18.55
C GLU A 56 8.22 6.68 19.98
N ARG A 57 7.16 7.33 20.44
CA ARG A 57 6.58 7.12 21.77
C ARG A 57 6.08 5.70 22.01
N GLU A 58 5.36 5.12 21.05
CA GLU A 58 4.67 3.85 21.27
C GLU A 58 5.55 2.63 20.98
N LEU A 59 6.48 2.73 20.03
CA LEU A 59 7.30 1.60 19.59
C LEU A 59 8.73 1.63 20.13
N PHE A 60 9.32 2.81 20.35
CA PHE A 60 10.76 2.97 20.57
C PHE A 60 11.15 3.60 21.91
N GLU A 61 10.22 4.19 22.67
CA GLU A 61 10.50 4.64 24.03
C GLU A 61 10.55 3.50 25.05
N GLY A 62 11.38 3.69 26.09
CA GLY A 62 11.60 2.74 27.18
C GLY A 62 12.63 1.64 26.87
N ALA A 63 13.07 0.93 27.90
CA ALA A 63 14.01 -0.18 27.78
C ALA A 63 13.53 -1.39 28.60
N PRO A 64 13.20 -2.54 27.96
CA PRO A 64 13.12 -2.75 26.52
C PRO A 64 11.90 -2.06 25.88
N CYS A 65 12.12 -1.41 24.72
CA CYS A 65 11.06 -0.77 23.94
C CYS A 65 10.10 -1.81 23.35
N ALA A 66 8.93 -1.39 22.84
CA ALA A 66 7.94 -2.35 22.35
C ALA A 66 8.41 -3.13 21.12
N TRP A 67 9.19 -2.50 20.24
CA TRP A 67 9.80 -3.17 19.09
C TRP A 67 10.74 -4.31 19.51
N ASP A 68 11.60 -4.07 20.51
CA ASP A 68 12.51 -5.08 21.05
C ASP A 68 11.76 -6.23 21.71
N ARG A 69 10.71 -5.92 22.51
CA ARG A 69 9.88 -6.95 23.13
C ARG A 69 9.20 -7.85 22.09
N MET A 70 8.69 -7.27 21.00
CA MET A 70 8.10 -8.04 19.90
C MET A 70 9.17 -8.92 19.23
N THR A 71 10.31 -8.35 18.88
CA THR A 71 11.41 -9.05 18.20
C THR A 71 11.93 -10.22 19.03
N ALA A 72 12.18 -10.01 20.33
CA ALA A 72 12.59 -11.07 21.25
C ALA A 72 11.50 -12.13 21.43
N THR A 73 10.21 -11.76 21.38
CA THR A 73 9.10 -12.72 21.44
C THR A 73 9.04 -13.58 20.18
N LEU A 74 9.24 -13.00 19.00
CA LEU A 74 9.31 -13.73 17.74
C LEU A 74 10.52 -14.67 17.70
N GLU A 75 11.68 -14.21 18.19
CA GLU A 75 12.89 -15.04 18.31
C GLU A 75 12.66 -16.26 19.21
N LYS A 76 12.10 -16.06 20.40
CA LYS A 76 11.75 -17.16 21.33
C LYS A 76 10.75 -18.15 20.74
N LYS A 77 9.95 -17.74 19.75
CA LYS A 77 9.04 -18.60 19.00
C LYS A 77 9.69 -19.28 17.79
N GLY A 78 11.02 -19.17 17.63
CA GLY A 78 11.76 -19.77 16.53
C GLY A 78 11.55 -19.08 15.18
N LYS A 79 11.08 -17.83 15.16
CA LYS A 79 10.93 -17.06 13.91
C LYS A 79 12.31 -16.53 13.46
N PRO A 80 12.59 -16.46 12.15
CA PRO A 80 13.93 -16.13 11.63
C PRO A 80 14.21 -14.62 11.68
N VAL A 81 14.32 -14.04 12.87
CA VAL A 81 14.50 -12.59 13.07
C VAL A 81 15.94 -12.11 12.99
N ALA A 82 16.92 -13.01 13.05
CA ALA A 82 18.35 -12.65 13.00
C ALA A 82 18.70 -11.89 11.71
N GLY A 83 19.24 -10.67 11.86
CA GLY A 83 19.59 -9.79 10.75
C GLY A 83 18.38 -9.21 9.98
N ARG A 84 17.17 -9.37 10.52
CA ARG A 84 15.90 -8.88 9.96
C ARG A 84 15.25 -7.87 10.89
N LEU A 85 14.04 -7.42 10.54
CA LEU A 85 13.26 -6.44 11.30
C LEU A 85 14.02 -5.14 11.62
N LYS A 86 14.89 -4.71 10.69
CA LYS A 86 15.57 -3.42 10.80
C LYS A 86 14.52 -2.30 10.74
N PHE A 87 14.35 -1.63 11.86
CA PHE A 87 13.41 -0.54 12.02
C PHE A 87 13.82 0.32 13.22
N GLY A 88 13.66 1.62 13.09
CA GLY A 88 14.05 2.62 14.09
C GLY A 88 13.60 4.01 13.66
N PRO A 89 13.83 5.05 14.49
CA PRO A 89 13.37 6.42 14.21
C PRO A 89 14.18 7.14 13.13
N ALA A 90 15.21 6.51 12.57
CA ALA A 90 16.07 7.10 11.54
C ALA A 90 15.33 7.28 10.20
N ALA A 91 15.78 8.25 9.40
CA ALA A 91 15.10 8.66 8.16
C ALA A 91 15.08 7.57 7.05
N ASP A 92 15.96 6.58 7.14
CA ASP A 92 15.95 5.42 6.24
C ASP A 92 14.76 4.47 6.50
N HIS A 93 14.22 4.51 7.72
CA HIS A 93 13.07 3.73 8.18
C HIS A 93 11.79 4.55 8.29
N VAL A 94 11.86 5.81 8.72
CA VAL A 94 10.69 6.68 8.91
C VAL A 94 10.82 7.89 8.01
N ARG A 95 9.99 7.94 6.97
CA ARG A 95 10.01 8.97 5.93
C ARG A 95 8.83 9.90 6.12
N LEU A 96 9.09 11.20 6.16
CA LEU A 96 8.07 12.20 6.39
C LEU A 96 7.50 12.71 5.06
N PHE A 97 6.18 12.84 4.97
CA PHE A 97 5.55 13.42 3.79
C PHE A 97 5.97 14.88 3.62
N PRO A 98 6.47 15.30 2.45
CA PRO A 98 6.80 16.69 2.19
C PRO A 98 5.54 17.51 1.89
N ASP A 99 5.61 18.81 2.14
CA ASP A 99 4.61 19.77 1.66
C ASP A 99 4.66 19.89 0.13
N PRO A 100 3.64 20.46 -0.53
CA PRO A 100 3.60 20.57 -1.99
C PRO A 100 4.79 21.34 -2.60
N ALA A 101 5.44 22.20 -1.81
CA ALA A 101 6.63 22.94 -2.24
C ALA A 101 7.95 22.17 -2.01
N GLY A 102 7.92 21.02 -1.34
CA GLY A 102 9.08 20.23 -0.97
C GLY A 102 9.98 20.90 0.08
N ARG A 103 9.50 21.93 0.80
CA ARG A 103 10.30 22.75 1.71
C ARG A 103 10.20 22.29 3.17
N ARG A 104 9.09 21.66 3.53
CA ARG A 104 8.81 21.24 4.91
C ARG A 104 8.15 19.88 4.92
N ASN A 105 8.13 19.26 6.11
CA ASN A 105 7.35 18.05 6.35
C ASN A 105 5.93 18.41 6.77
N LEU A 106 4.95 17.68 6.25
CA LEU A 106 3.54 17.85 6.58
C LEU A 106 3.24 17.40 8.00
N THR A 107 2.43 18.21 8.68
CA THR A 107 1.80 17.86 9.96
C THR A 107 0.45 17.18 9.73
N ASP A 108 -0.21 17.43 8.61
CA ASP A 108 -1.47 16.80 8.19
C ASP A 108 -1.60 16.74 6.66
N ILE A 109 -2.50 15.87 6.16
CA ILE A 109 -2.80 15.65 4.74
C ILE A 109 -4.33 15.67 4.56
N ASP A 110 -4.91 16.86 4.49
CA ASP A 110 -6.36 17.08 4.40
C ASP A 110 -6.81 17.80 3.12
N GLY A 111 -5.89 18.47 2.41
CA GLY A 111 -6.17 19.17 1.16
C GLY A 111 -5.73 18.43 -0.12
N THR A 112 -6.22 18.91 -1.26
CA THR A 112 -5.94 18.32 -2.59
C THR A 112 -4.45 18.41 -2.95
N ALA A 113 -3.79 19.53 -2.63
CA ALA A 113 -2.38 19.74 -2.94
C ALA A 113 -1.51 18.80 -2.10
N GLU A 114 -1.82 18.67 -0.81
CA GLU A 114 -1.14 17.79 0.14
C GLU A 114 -1.29 16.33 -0.27
N ASN A 115 -2.51 15.90 -0.65
CA ASN A 115 -2.74 14.53 -1.14
C ASN A 115 -1.99 14.25 -2.45
N SER A 116 -1.89 15.24 -3.34
CA SER A 116 -1.12 15.10 -4.59
C SER A 116 0.37 14.95 -4.31
N ALA A 117 0.93 15.80 -3.44
CA ALA A 117 2.33 15.72 -3.01
C ALA A 117 2.63 14.39 -2.28
N ALA A 118 1.70 13.93 -1.44
CA ALA A 118 1.81 12.65 -0.76
C ALA A 118 1.79 11.47 -1.77
N ALA A 119 0.95 11.53 -2.81
CA ALA A 119 0.91 10.51 -3.85
C ALA A 119 2.23 10.45 -4.66
N ASP A 120 2.76 11.60 -5.05
CA ASP A 120 4.05 11.70 -5.74
C ASP A 120 5.18 11.13 -4.88
N PHE A 121 5.19 11.50 -3.59
CA PHE A 121 6.16 10.97 -2.63
C PHE A 121 6.04 9.46 -2.45
N MET A 122 4.83 8.93 -2.21
CA MET A 122 4.60 7.47 -2.09
C MET A 122 5.09 6.73 -3.33
N LEU A 123 4.78 7.24 -4.53
CA LEU A 123 5.21 6.63 -5.78
C LEU A 123 6.74 6.61 -5.88
N HIS A 124 7.41 7.72 -5.58
CA HIS A 124 8.86 7.83 -5.61
C HIS A 124 9.52 6.86 -4.62
N GLU A 125 9.07 6.86 -3.36
CA GLU A 125 9.64 6.02 -2.32
C GLU A 125 9.41 4.52 -2.58
N LEU A 126 8.25 4.16 -3.14
CA LEU A 126 7.94 2.78 -3.51
C LEU A 126 8.73 2.32 -4.75
N ARG A 127 8.97 3.21 -5.71
CA ARG A 127 9.74 2.94 -6.93
C ARG A 127 11.14 2.43 -6.60
N ALA A 128 11.81 3.06 -5.64
CA ALA A 128 13.16 2.66 -5.19
C ALA A 128 13.26 1.17 -4.77
N PHE A 129 12.17 0.59 -4.27
CA PHE A 129 12.11 -0.85 -3.94
C PHE A 129 11.65 -1.72 -5.10
N THR A 130 10.67 -1.24 -5.86
CA THR A 130 10.07 -2.01 -6.96
C THR A 130 10.96 -2.08 -8.20
N GLU A 131 11.95 -1.20 -8.35
CA GLU A 131 12.96 -1.30 -9.41
C GLU A 131 14.03 -2.35 -9.13
N ASN A 132 14.26 -2.71 -7.87
CA ASN A 132 15.23 -3.74 -7.51
C ASN A 132 14.59 -5.15 -7.59
N PRO A 133 14.98 -6.01 -8.56
CA PRO A 133 14.42 -7.36 -8.68
C PRO A 133 14.78 -8.29 -7.51
N GLY A 134 15.77 -7.92 -6.70
CA GLY A 134 16.15 -8.62 -5.48
C GLY A 134 15.29 -8.28 -4.26
N VAL A 135 14.40 -7.29 -4.35
CA VAL A 135 13.50 -6.87 -3.27
C VAL A 135 12.07 -7.30 -3.59
N SER A 136 11.32 -7.72 -2.58
CA SER A 136 9.87 -7.91 -2.61
C SER A 136 9.22 -6.95 -1.61
N VAL A 137 8.14 -6.31 -2.01
CA VAL A 137 7.42 -5.32 -1.19
C VAL A 137 6.17 -5.96 -0.60
N CYS A 138 6.03 -5.86 0.71
CA CYS A 138 4.79 -6.07 1.44
C CYS A 138 4.25 -4.68 1.80
N ALA A 139 3.29 -4.15 1.05
CA ALA A 139 2.72 -2.83 1.26
C ALA A 139 1.54 -2.90 2.25
N SER A 140 1.62 -2.23 3.42
CA SER A 140 0.53 -2.19 4.39
C SER A 140 -0.33 -0.94 4.22
N ILE A 141 -1.62 -1.14 3.96
CA ILE A 141 -2.63 -0.07 3.79
C ILE A 141 -3.47 0.16 5.05
N ALA A 142 -3.06 -0.40 6.19
CA ALA A 142 -3.83 -0.36 7.44
C ALA A 142 -3.70 0.94 8.25
N GLY A 143 -2.69 1.77 7.96
CA GLY A 143 -2.42 3.00 8.70
C GLY A 143 -2.74 4.27 7.92
N GLY A 144 -2.88 5.38 8.64
CA GLY A 144 -3.04 6.71 8.05
C GLY A 144 -4.50 7.13 7.82
N ARG A 145 -4.69 8.33 7.26
CA ARG A 145 -5.97 8.75 6.69
C ARG A 145 -6.35 7.79 5.57
N LYS A 146 -7.65 7.52 5.40
CA LYS A 146 -8.18 6.61 4.37
C LYS A 146 -7.64 6.93 2.97
N THR A 147 -7.46 8.20 2.66
CA THR A 147 -6.89 8.65 1.38
C THR A 147 -5.45 8.17 1.18
N MET A 148 -4.61 8.13 2.22
CA MET A 148 -3.24 7.60 2.10
C MET A 148 -3.24 6.11 1.77
N SER A 149 -4.11 5.32 2.40
CA SER A 149 -4.28 3.91 2.08
C SER A 149 -4.72 3.70 0.62
N ALA A 150 -5.67 4.52 0.13
CA ALA A 150 -6.12 4.50 -1.25
C ALA A 150 -5.01 4.88 -2.24
N LEU A 151 -4.20 5.91 -1.91
CA LEU A 151 -3.07 6.33 -2.72
C LEU A 151 -1.96 5.28 -2.77
N LEU A 152 -1.62 4.65 -1.64
CA LEU A 152 -0.64 3.55 -1.62
C LEU A 152 -1.13 2.35 -2.44
N MET A 153 -2.41 1.99 -2.32
CA MET A 153 -3.03 0.95 -3.16
C MET A 153 -2.91 1.29 -4.65
N SER A 154 -3.19 2.53 -5.03
CA SER A 154 -3.04 2.99 -6.41
C SER A 154 -1.58 2.95 -6.88
N CYS A 155 -0.63 3.39 -6.06
CA CYS A 155 0.81 3.28 -6.34
C CYS A 155 1.23 1.82 -6.53
N MET A 156 0.67 0.89 -5.75
CA MET A 156 0.90 -0.54 -5.91
C MET A 156 0.28 -1.08 -7.20
N CYS A 157 -0.90 -0.62 -7.62
CA CYS A 157 -1.43 -0.96 -8.94
C CYS A 157 -0.50 -0.51 -10.07
N LEU A 158 0.12 0.66 -9.93
CA LEU A 158 1.02 1.21 -10.93
C LEU A 158 2.39 0.50 -10.93
N LEU A 159 3.03 0.28 -9.77
CA LEU A 159 4.43 -0.15 -9.67
C LEU A 159 4.63 -1.61 -9.23
N GLY A 160 3.62 -2.20 -8.59
CA GLY A 160 3.72 -3.50 -7.94
C GLY A 160 3.93 -4.64 -8.93
N ARG A 161 4.81 -5.57 -8.56
CA ARG A 161 5.21 -6.72 -9.37
C ARG A 161 4.59 -7.99 -8.83
N ARG A 162 4.84 -9.11 -9.52
CA ARG A 162 4.26 -10.41 -9.20
C ARG A 162 4.57 -10.87 -7.76
N GLN A 163 5.76 -10.59 -7.26
CA GLN A 163 6.18 -10.95 -5.90
C GLN A 163 5.71 -9.98 -4.81
N ASP A 164 5.21 -8.80 -5.19
CA ASP A 164 4.80 -7.77 -4.25
C ASP A 164 3.34 -8.01 -3.82
N ARG A 165 3.05 -7.68 -2.56
CA ARG A 165 1.77 -7.90 -1.87
C ARG A 165 1.21 -6.59 -1.34
N VAL A 166 -0.11 -6.44 -1.36
CA VAL A 166 -0.82 -5.40 -0.59
C VAL A 166 -1.52 -6.08 0.57
N LEU A 167 -1.33 -5.56 1.77
CA LEU A 167 -1.72 -6.16 3.02
C LEU A 167 -2.64 -5.22 3.79
N HIS A 168 -3.68 -5.79 4.39
CA HIS A 168 -4.49 -5.10 5.39
C HIS A 168 -4.56 -5.97 6.65
N VAL A 169 -4.04 -5.44 7.76
CA VAL A 169 -4.13 -6.11 9.05
C VAL A 169 -5.43 -5.74 9.76
N LEU A 170 -6.08 -6.73 10.34
CA LEU A 170 -7.31 -6.60 11.12
C LEU A 170 -7.09 -7.24 12.48
N VAL A 171 -7.53 -6.56 13.54
CA VAL A 171 -7.48 -7.07 14.91
C VAL A 171 -8.91 -7.14 15.44
N ASN A 172 -9.24 -8.20 16.18
CA ASN A 172 -10.58 -8.31 16.74
C ASN A 172 -10.81 -7.31 17.91
N PRO A 173 -12.06 -6.86 18.12
CA PRO A 173 -12.42 -6.13 19.33
C PRO A 173 -12.11 -6.89 20.62
N PRO A 174 -11.70 -6.20 21.70
CA PRO A 174 -11.51 -4.75 21.80
C PRO A 174 -10.09 -4.26 21.42
N PHE A 175 -9.27 -5.13 20.82
CA PHE A 175 -7.83 -4.85 20.60
C PHE A 175 -7.56 -3.89 19.44
N ASP A 176 -8.55 -3.66 18.57
CA ASP A 176 -8.59 -2.61 17.55
C ASP A 176 -8.99 -1.23 18.11
N GLY A 177 -9.32 -1.16 19.39
CA GLY A 177 -9.79 0.04 20.07
C GLY A 177 -8.74 0.71 20.97
N ARG A 178 -9.21 1.71 21.73
CA ARG A 178 -8.38 2.40 22.73
C ARG A 178 -8.26 1.53 23.98
N LEU A 179 -7.07 1.01 24.22
CA LEU A 179 -6.74 0.21 25.39
C LEU A 179 -5.65 0.87 26.21
N SER A 180 -5.66 0.68 27.53
CA SER A 180 -4.59 1.12 28.42
C SER A 180 -3.95 -0.07 29.15
N PRO A 181 -2.66 -0.39 28.90
CA PRO A 181 -1.82 0.15 27.83
C PRO A 181 -2.33 -0.24 26.43
N THR A 182 -1.90 0.46 25.37
CA THR A 182 -2.26 0.14 23.98
C THR A 182 -1.86 -1.30 23.62
N PHE A 183 -2.70 -1.97 22.83
CA PHE A 183 -2.36 -3.25 22.23
C PHE A 183 -1.41 -3.05 21.04
N LEU A 184 -0.32 -3.81 20.99
CA LEU A 184 0.70 -3.71 19.95
C LEU A 184 0.94 -5.06 19.28
N PHE A 185 1.00 -6.12 20.09
CA PHE A 185 1.05 -7.51 19.67
C PHE A 185 0.58 -8.39 20.83
N PRO A 186 0.28 -9.69 20.60
CA PRO A 186 -0.14 -10.65 21.62
C PRO A 186 0.98 -11.01 22.63
N GLU A 187 1.38 -10.04 23.46
CA GLU A 187 2.43 -10.19 24.46
C GLU A 187 1.97 -11.09 25.61
N ARG A 188 2.77 -12.13 25.93
CA ARG A 188 2.41 -13.13 26.94
C ARG A 188 2.31 -12.47 28.31
N GLY A 189 1.21 -12.72 29.02
CA GLY A 189 0.96 -12.19 30.36
C GLY A 189 0.50 -10.73 30.39
N ARG A 190 0.48 -10.02 29.26
CA ARG A 190 0.03 -8.64 29.20
C ARG A 190 -1.49 -8.55 29.34
N LYS A 191 -1.93 -7.55 30.10
CA LYS A 191 -3.33 -7.19 30.28
C LYS A 191 -3.51 -5.74 29.83
N HIS A 192 -4.72 -5.45 29.38
CA HIS A 192 -5.17 -4.16 28.91
C HIS A 192 -6.48 -3.82 29.60
N VAL A 193 -6.76 -2.54 29.74
CA VAL A 193 -7.99 -2.02 30.32
C VAL A 193 -8.74 -1.23 29.25
N GLU A 194 -9.99 -1.61 29.01
CA GLU A 194 -10.91 -0.87 28.16
C GLU A 194 -11.39 0.43 28.85
N PRO A 195 -11.92 1.42 28.10
CA PRO A 195 -12.49 2.63 28.69
C PRO A 195 -13.64 2.35 29.67
N SER A 196 -14.31 1.20 29.53
CA SER A 196 -15.34 0.70 30.44
C SER A 196 -14.78 0.19 31.79
N GLY A 197 -13.45 0.13 31.96
CA GLY A 197 -12.78 -0.45 33.12
C GLY A 197 -12.58 -1.97 33.04
N ARG A 198 -13.11 -2.64 32.01
CA ARG A 198 -12.96 -4.09 31.84
C ARG A 198 -11.51 -4.45 31.48
N ALA A 199 -10.93 -5.38 32.24
CA ALA A 199 -9.61 -5.93 31.96
C ALA A 199 -9.66 -7.09 30.94
N VAL A 200 -8.82 -7.03 29.91
CA VAL A 200 -8.68 -8.07 28.88
C VAL A 200 -7.23 -8.50 28.73
N SER A 201 -6.99 -9.79 28.51
CA SER A 201 -5.64 -10.33 28.30
C SER A 201 -5.24 -10.27 26.84
N SER A 202 -4.00 -9.87 26.54
CA SER A 202 -3.38 -9.90 25.20
C SER A 202 -3.51 -11.26 24.50
N SER A 203 -3.58 -12.35 25.27
CA SER A 203 -3.75 -13.72 24.74
C SER A 203 -5.08 -13.95 23.99
N LYS A 204 -6.09 -13.09 24.20
CA LYS A 204 -7.36 -13.15 23.49
C LYS A 204 -7.34 -12.41 22.14
N ALA A 205 -6.25 -11.72 21.82
CA ALA A 205 -6.11 -11.02 20.56
C ALA A 205 -5.85 -11.99 19.41
N ARG A 206 -6.56 -11.78 18.32
CA ARG A 206 -6.45 -12.46 17.03
C ARG A 206 -6.16 -11.40 16.00
N ILE A 207 -5.02 -11.56 15.34
CA ILE A 207 -4.58 -10.69 14.26
C ILE A 207 -4.76 -11.46 12.96
N MET A 208 -5.55 -10.91 12.05
CA MET A 208 -5.79 -11.43 10.71
C MET A 208 -5.06 -10.56 9.70
N LEU A 209 -4.38 -11.19 8.75
CA LEU A 209 -3.76 -10.51 7.63
C LEU A 209 -4.52 -10.84 6.37
N VAL A 210 -4.95 -9.81 5.64
CA VAL A 210 -5.66 -9.95 4.37
C VAL A 210 -4.74 -9.52 3.25
N ASP A 211 -4.50 -10.41 2.28
CA ASP A 211 -3.94 -10.05 0.98
C ASP A 211 -5.02 -9.36 0.15
N VAL A 212 -4.84 -8.07 -0.08
CA VAL A 212 -5.75 -7.28 -0.92
C VAL A 212 -5.34 -7.48 -2.38
N PRO A 213 -6.19 -8.08 -3.22
CA PRO A 213 -5.88 -8.23 -4.64
C PRO A 213 -5.86 -6.85 -5.31
N PHE A 214 -4.90 -6.66 -6.22
CA PHE A 214 -4.72 -5.40 -6.95
C PHE A 214 -4.30 -5.68 -8.40
N VAL A 215 -4.69 -4.78 -9.30
CA VAL A 215 -4.38 -4.90 -10.74
C VAL A 215 -2.98 -4.37 -10.98
N ARG A 216 -2.09 -5.22 -11.49
CA ARG A 216 -0.70 -4.85 -11.79
C ARG A 216 -0.63 -4.26 -13.20
N MET A 217 -0.51 -2.95 -13.29
CA MET A 217 -0.49 -2.22 -14.55
C MET A 217 0.92 -1.99 -15.11
N ARG A 218 1.97 -2.21 -14.31
CA ARG A 218 3.38 -1.95 -14.69
C ARG A 218 3.74 -2.51 -16.07
N GLY A 219 3.40 -3.77 -16.32
CA GLY A 219 3.73 -4.44 -17.58
C GLY A 219 3.08 -3.82 -18.83
N TRP A 220 2.04 -3.00 -18.68
CA TRP A 220 1.37 -2.36 -19.82
C TRP A 220 2.11 -1.12 -20.32
N TYR A 221 2.99 -0.56 -19.49
CA TYR A 221 3.59 0.74 -19.78
C TYR A 221 5.11 0.77 -19.67
N GLU A 222 5.73 -0.23 -19.04
CA GLU A 222 7.17 -0.30 -18.78
C GLU A 222 8.03 -0.09 -20.04
N GLU A 223 7.69 -0.69 -21.17
CA GLU A 223 8.46 -0.53 -22.41
C GLU A 223 8.42 0.88 -23.01
N ALA A 224 7.33 1.60 -22.75
CA ALA A 224 7.08 2.90 -23.37
C ALA A 224 7.11 4.07 -22.36
N PHE A 225 7.42 3.79 -21.09
CA PHE A 225 7.97 4.76 -20.13
C PHE A 225 9.39 4.32 -19.78
N LYS A 226 10.29 4.35 -20.78
CA LYS A 226 11.74 4.16 -20.55
C LYS A 226 12.34 5.28 -19.68
N ASN A 227 11.62 6.38 -19.52
CA ASN A 227 11.94 7.50 -18.64
C ASN A 227 10.97 7.51 -17.46
N ASP A 228 11.47 7.83 -16.27
CA ASP A 228 10.66 7.97 -15.06
C ASP A 228 9.58 9.04 -15.26
N PRO A 229 8.29 8.69 -15.19
CA PRO A 229 7.25 9.70 -15.13
C PRO A 229 7.48 10.54 -13.87
N PRO A 230 7.42 11.88 -13.97
CA PRO A 230 7.91 12.78 -12.92
C PRO A 230 7.09 12.72 -11.63
N GLY A 231 5.88 12.16 -11.66
CA GLY A 231 4.99 12.04 -10.51
C GLY A 231 3.82 11.08 -10.75
N TYR A 232 3.05 10.83 -9.69
CA TYR A 232 1.86 9.98 -9.66
C TYR A 232 0.81 10.41 -10.67
N ALA A 233 0.43 11.68 -10.70
CA ALA A 233 -0.60 12.17 -11.63
C ALA A 233 -0.19 12.00 -13.10
N ALA A 234 1.09 12.25 -13.40
CA ALA A 234 1.65 12.07 -14.74
C ALA A 234 1.65 10.58 -15.14
N LEU A 235 2.00 9.68 -14.22
CA LEU A 235 1.96 8.25 -14.47
C LEU A 235 0.53 7.74 -14.68
N VAL A 236 -0.42 8.12 -13.82
CA VAL A 236 -1.85 7.77 -13.98
C VAL A 236 -2.35 8.21 -15.35
N SER A 237 -2.13 9.48 -15.71
CA SER A 237 -2.54 10.03 -17.02
C SER A 237 -1.87 9.28 -18.18
N GLY A 238 -0.60 8.88 -17.99
CA GLY A 238 0.16 8.10 -18.94
C GLY A 238 -0.41 6.71 -19.18
N VAL A 239 -0.78 6.01 -18.12
CA VAL A 239 -1.41 4.68 -18.19
C VAL A 239 -2.81 4.77 -18.80
N GLN A 240 -3.60 5.78 -18.41
CA GLN A 240 -4.95 5.99 -18.96
C GLN A 240 -4.95 6.19 -20.47
N ARG A 241 -3.97 6.91 -21.04
CA ARG A 241 -3.84 7.07 -22.49
C ARG A 241 -3.55 5.77 -23.25
N ARG A 242 -3.06 4.73 -22.57
CA ARG A 242 -2.78 3.40 -23.16
C ARG A 242 -3.83 2.37 -22.83
N ALA A 243 -4.53 2.54 -21.72
CA ALA A 243 -5.62 1.66 -21.36
C ALA A 243 -6.69 1.73 -22.47
N PRO A 244 -7.25 0.58 -22.88
CA PRO A 244 -8.39 0.60 -23.80
C PRO A 244 -9.51 1.41 -23.18
N GLU A 245 -10.18 2.23 -23.98
CA GLU A 245 -11.27 3.06 -23.51
C GLU A 245 -12.40 2.15 -22.98
N PRO A 246 -12.72 2.18 -21.68
CA PRO A 246 -13.76 1.35 -21.10
C PRO A 246 -15.12 2.01 -21.34
N ALA A 247 -15.43 2.30 -22.59
CA ALA A 247 -16.68 2.91 -22.99
C ALA A 247 -17.59 1.83 -23.60
N VAL A 248 -18.83 1.76 -23.11
CA VAL A 248 -19.92 1.12 -23.85
C VAL A 248 -20.31 2.11 -24.94
N LEU A 249 -19.54 2.11 -26.03
CA LEU A 249 -19.85 2.90 -27.20
C LEU A 249 -20.94 2.20 -27.99
N PRO A 250 -21.96 2.92 -28.48
CA PRO A 250 -22.93 2.33 -29.38
C PRO A 250 -22.21 1.81 -30.62
N CYS A 251 -22.53 0.59 -31.03
CA CYS A 251 -22.03 0.03 -32.28
C CYS A 251 -22.83 0.66 -33.43
N LEU A 252 -22.15 1.50 -34.22
CA LEU A 252 -22.72 2.08 -35.43
C LEU A 252 -22.39 1.17 -36.61
N THR A 253 -23.41 0.57 -37.22
CA THR A 253 -23.26 -0.21 -38.46
C THR A 253 -23.85 0.57 -39.62
N LEU A 254 -23.02 0.88 -40.63
CA LEU A 254 -23.45 1.52 -41.87
C LEU A 254 -23.72 0.44 -42.92
N ASN A 255 -24.95 0.39 -43.42
CA ASN A 255 -25.30 -0.42 -44.58
C ASN A 255 -25.35 0.47 -45.84
N TYR A 256 -24.29 0.38 -46.63
CA TYR A 256 -24.11 1.17 -47.86
C TYR A 256 -25.12 0.82 -48.96
N ASP A 257 -25.56 -0.43 -49.02
CA ASP A 257 -26.50 -0.88 -50.06
C ASP A 257 -27.91 -0.35 -49.80
N THR A 258 -28.28 -0.14 -48.53
CA THR A 258 -29.63 0.29 -48.14
C THR A 258 -29.71 1.73 -47.63
N GLY A 259 -28.58 2.42 -47.44
CA GLY A 259 -28.53 3.77 -46.88
C GLY A 259 -28.98 3.85 -45.41
N CYS A 260 -28.81 2.77 -44.65
CA CYS A 260 -29.25 2.68 -43.26
C CYS A 260 -28.06 2.81 -42.30
N LEU A 261 -28.24 3.58 -41.22
CA LEU A 261 -27.38 3.56 -40.04
C LEU A 261 -28.11 2.79 -38.93
N LEU A 262 -27.51 1.69 -38.48
CA LEU A 262 -28.00 0.93 -37.33
C LEU A 262 -27.21 1.32 -36.08
N VAL A 263 -27.91 1.67 -35.01
CA VAL A 263 -27.35 1.83 -33.67
C VAL A 263 -27.63 0.56 -32.87
N ASP A 264 -26.56 -0.10 -32.41
CA ASP A 264 -26.59 -1.37 -31.68
C ASP A 264 -27.41 -2.47 -32.38
N GLY A 265 -27.45 -2.42 -33.72
CA GLY A 265 -28.19 -3.36 -34.56
C GLY A 265 -29.72 -3.25 -34.47
N CYS A 266 -30.27 -2.31 -33.69
CA CYS A 266 -31.70 -2.28 -33.36
C CYS A 266 -32.42 -1.01 -33.83
N VAL A 267 -31.76 0.14 -33.83
CA VAL A 267 -32.40 1.41 -34.18
C VAL A 267 -31.94 1.84 -35.58
N ASP A 268 -32.88 1.83 -36.54
CA ASP A 268 -32.67 2.29 -37.91
C ASP A 268 -32.86 3.81 -37.98
N ALA A 269 -31.77 4.53 -38.22
CA ALA A 269 -31.80 5.92 -38.64
C ALA A 269 -31.57 5.96 -40.16
N ARG A 270 -32.61 6.38 -40.91
CA ARG A 270 -32.51 6.55 -42.36
C ARG A 270 -31.93 7.93 -42.66
N LEU A 271 -30.76 7.94 -43.27
CA LEU A 271 -30.08 9.17 -43.68
C LEU A 271 -30.42 9.48 -45.14
N SER A 272 -30.58 10.76 -45.47
CA SER A 272 -30.62 11.21 -46.86
C SER A 272 -29.24 11.07 -47.51
N ALA A 273 -29.20 11.05 -48.84
CA ALA A 273 -27.94 10.94 -49.60
C ALA A 273 -26.91 12.03 -49.24
N THR A 274 -27.38 13.23 -48.90
CA THR A 274 -26.54 14.35 -48.49
C THR A 274 -25.94 14.18 -47.09
N GLU A 275 -26.70 13.59 -46.16
CA GLU A 275 -26.23 13.28 -44.81
C GLU A 275 -25.22 12.13 -44.82
N PHE A 276 -25.32 11.24 -45.81
CA PHE A 276 -24.43 10.10 -45.99
C PHE A 276 -23.03 10.49 -46.51
N ALA A 277 -22.94 11.53 -47.37
CA ALA A 277 -21.67 12.08 -47.86
C ALA A 277 -20.84 12.77 -46.75
N ALA A 278 -21.47 13.07 -45.61
CA ALA A 278 -20.92 13.60 -44.36
C ALA A 278 -19.81 12.77 -43.68
N VAL A 279 -19.88 11.44 -43.85
CA VAL A 279 -19.32 10.45 -42.90
C VAL A 279 -18.20 9.59 -43.50
N THR A 280 -17.83 9.83 -44.76
CA THR A 280 -16.68 9.23 -45.47
C THR A 280 -15.50 10.18 -45.52
#